data_AF-A0A6H1R0X6-F1
#
_entry.id   AF-A0A6H1R0X6-F1
#
_cell.length_a   1.000
_cell.length_b   1.000
_cell.length_c   1.000
_cell.angle_alpha   90.00
_cell.angle_beta   90.00
_cell.angle_gamma   90.00
#
_symmetry.space_group_name_H-M   'P 1'
#
loop_
_entity.id
_entity.type
_entity.pdbx_description
1 polymer ?
#
loop_
_entity_poly.entity_id
_entity_poly.type
_entity_poly.pdbx_seq_one_letter_code
_entity_poly.pdbx_strand_id
1 'polypeptide(L)'
;MGSAYVAGTFDTKAAELLYVAGLIARGHPVITVDLSTAGGSSDADVSAAEVAAHHPDGAYAVFTGERGSAVTAMAAAFERFLVAQDVDGVIGLGGSGGTALITPAMRALPVGVPKVMVSTVASGDVSPYVDATDIAMFPSVTDVAGLNRISRQVLGNAAHALLGAVTHSLPAAEDKPAIALSMFGVTTPCVTAVAEQLAADHDPLVFHATGTGGRAMEKLVDDGLVRAVLDITTTEVCDLIAGGVMSAGEQRLDAIARTRVPYVGSCGALDMVNFGALETVPPQYRARNLYVHNPQVTLMRTSAGECRRIAEFIAGKLNACDGPVRFLLPAGGVSMLDSPGQPFCDPGADAVLFETLESRVRQTADRRVERVPHNINDPEFAAALVAAFREITGSAERTRQEAR
;
A
#
# COMPACT_ATOMS: atom_id res chain seq x y z
N MET A 1 -20.02 -1.58 19.50
CA MET A 1 -20.59 -0.55 18.62
C MET A 1 -19.59 0.56 18.73
N GLY A 2 -18.86 0.80 17.66
CA GLY A 2 -17.75 1.73 17.67
C GLY A 2 -18.25 3.16 17.77
N SER A 3 -17.35 4.10 17.51
CA SER A 3 -17.69 5.52 17.43
C SER A 3 -17.05 6.15 16.21
N ALA A 4 -17.65 7.24 15.75
CA ALA A 4 -17.02 8.13 14.80
C ALA A 4 -16.02 9.05 15.54
N TYR A 5 -14.79 9.13 15.06
CA TYR A 5 -13.75 9.97 15.64
C TYR A 5 -13.67 11.30 14.89
N VAL A 6 -13.72 12.41 15.62
CA VAL A 6 -13.53 13.76 15.08
C VAL A 6 -12.21 14.30 15.61
N ALA A 7 -11.19 14.33 14.77
CA ALA A 7 -9.82 14.57 15.19
C ALA A 7 -9.26 15.86 14.58
N GLY A 8 -8.54 16.65 15.38
CA GLY A 8 -7.88 17.86 14.90
C GLY A 8 -7.25 18.67 16.03
N THR A 9 -6.66 19.80 15.68
CA THR A 9 -6.00 20.69 16.63
C THR A 9 -7.02 21.65 17.27
N PHE A 10 -7.50 21.34 18.48
CA PHE A 10 -8.56 22.11 19.14
C PHE A 10 -8.11 23.52 19.54
N ASP A 11 -6.83 23.72 19.86
CA ASP A 11 -6.23 25.05 20.14
C ASP A 11 -6.49 26.10 19.05
N THR A 12 -6.71 25.67 17.81
CA THR A 12 -6.91 26.56 16.66
C THR A 12 -8.24 26.35 15.95
N LYS A 13 -8.90 25.20 16.10
CA LYS A 13 -10.07 24.78 15.30
C LYS A 13 -11.20 24.15 16.11
N ALA A 14 -11.25 24.41 17.43
CA ALA A 14 -12.29 23.83 18.28
C ALA A 14 -13.72 24.09 17.76
N ALA A 15 -14.03 25.30 17.29
CA ALA A 15 -15.37 25.64 16.82
C ALA A 15 -15.80 24.77 15.62
N GLU A 16 -14.90 24.56 14.65
CA GLU A 16 -15.14 23.73 13.47
C GLU A 16 -15.26 22.24 13.82
N LEU A 17 -14.39 21.75 14.70
CA LEU A 17 -14.39 20.36 15.15
C LEU A 17 -15.68 20.03 15.92
N LEU A 18 -16.08 20.89 16.85
CA LEU A 18 -17.32 20.74 17.61
C LEU A 18 -18.56 20.84 16.71
N TYR A 19 -18.53 21.69 15.68
CA TYR A 19 -19.61 21.78 14.70
C TYR A 19 -19.79 20.48 13.90
N VAL A 20 -18.69 19.89 13.41
CA VAL A 20 -18.71 18.59 12.72
C VAL A 20 -19.18 17.47 13.64
N ALA A 21 -18.63 17.41 14.86
CA ALA A 21 -19.01 16.43 15.88
C ALA A 21 -20.51 16.50 16.20
N GLY A 22 -21.07 17.70 16.40
CA GLY A 22 -22.48 17.89 16.68
C GLY A 22 -23.43 17.52 15.53
N LEU A 23 -22.95 17.48 14.28
CA LEU A 23 -23.74 16.98 13.15
C LEU A 23 -23.76 15.46 13.11
N ILE A 24 -22.61 14.81 13.32
CA ILE A 24 -22.49 13.34 13.31
C ILE A 24 -23.21 12.73 14.53
N ALA A 25 -23.09 13.38 15.70
CA ALA A 25 -23.71 12.95 16.96
C ALA A 25 -25.25 12.83 16.91
N ARG A 26 -25.90 13.36 15.87
CA ARG A 26 -27.35 13.23 15.65
C ARG A 26 -27.78 11.82 15.21
N GLY A 27 -26.86 11.04 14.65
CA GLY A 27 -27.16 9.72 14.11
C GLY A 27 -26.17 8.62 14.48
N HIS A 28 -25.05 8.95 15.12
CA HIS A 28 -24.02 7.97 15.48
C HIS A 28 -23.17 8.48 16.68
N PRO A 29 -22.67 7.61 17.58
CA PRO A 29 -21.77 8.02 18.66
C PRO A 29 -20.50 8.71 18.14
N VAL A 30 -20.04 9.75 18.85
CA VAL A 30 -18.87 10.54 18.46
C VAL A 30 -17.90 10.65 19.63
N ILE A 31 -16.60 10.54 19.32
CA ILE A 31 -15.49 10.86 20.22
C ILE A 31 -14.64 11.95 19.56
N THR A 32 -14.45 13.07 20.25
CA THR A 32 -13.59 14.16 19.81
C THR A 32 -12.16 13.97 20.32
N VAL A 33 -11.17 14.18 19.46
CA VAL A 33 -9.76 13.96 19.77
C VAL A 33 -8.94 15.22 19.48
N ASP A 34 -8.29 15.74 20.52
CA ASP A 34 -7.39 16.86 20.40
C ASP A 34 -5.97 16.43 20.03
N LEU A 35 -5.44 17.07 18.99
CA LEU A 35 -4.11 16.84 18.42
C LEU A 35 -3.23 18.10 18.48
N SER A 36 -3.61 19.08 19.29
CA SER A 36 -2.84 20.30 19.49
C SER A 36 -1.47 20.03 20.10
N THR A 37 -0.45 20.72 19.60
CA THR A 37 0.96 20.52 19.99
C THR A 37 1.52 21.63 20.87
N ALA A 38 0.79 22.75 21.02
CA ALA A 38 1.21 23.88 21.87
C ALA A 38 0.99 23.64 23.38
N GLY A 39 0.33 22.53 23.75
CA GLY A 39 -0.10 22.26 25.12
C GLY A 39 -1.32 23.08 25.54
N GLY A 40 -2.02 22.63 26.58
CA GLY A 40 -3.23 23.26 27.11
C GLY A 40 -4.39 22.27 27.29
N SER A 41 -5.43 22.71 27.97
CA SER A 41 -6.69 21.98 28.06
C SER A 41 -7.60 22.34 26.89
N SER A 42 -8.30 21.36 26.36
CA SER A 42 -9.36 21.54 25.36
C SER A 42 -10.65 20.87 25.83
N ASP A 43 -11.76 21.22 25.18
CA ASP A 43 -13.08 20.63 25.43
C ASP A 43 -13.28 19.30 24.67
N ALA A 44 -12.21 18.68 24.17
CA ALA A 44 -12.28 17.39 23.50
C ALA A 44 -12.45 16.25 24.51
N ASP A 45 -13.10 15.15 24.10
CA ASP A 45 -13.28 13.95 24.91
C ASP A 45 -11.95 13.27 25.22
N VAL A 46 -11.01 13.32 24.27
CA VAL A 46 -9.64 12.81 24.41
C VAL A 46 -8.66 13.97 24.25
N SER A 47 -7.81 14.15 25.26
CA SER A 47 -6.86 15.25 25.31
C SER A 47 -5.59 14.98 24.48
N ALA A 48 -4.92 16.05 24.04
CA ALA A 48 -3.63 15.93 23.35
C ALA A 48 -2.56 15.20 24.18
N ALA A 49 -2.61 15.30 25.51
CA ALA A 49 -1.68 14.60 26.39
C ALA A 49 -1.91 13.08 26.41
N GLU A 50 -3.17 12.65 26.37
CA GLU A 50 -3.55 11.23 26.30
C GLU A 50 -3.13 10.62 24.96
N VAL A 51 -3.33 11.34 23.85
CA VAL A 51 -2.83 10.91 22.54
C VAL A 51 -1.30 10.82 22.55
N ALA A 52 -0.62 11.87 23.02
CA ALA A 52 0.84 11.93 23.07
C ALA A 52 1.46 10.79 23.91
N ALA A 53 0.76 10.27 24.92
CA ALA A 53 1.22 9.14 25.71
C ALA A 53 1.37 7.83 24.92
N HIS A 54 0.76 7.73 23.73
CA HIS A 54 0.90 6.58 22.83
C HIS A 54 2.16 6.65 21.94
N HIS A 55 2.93 7.75 22.00
CA HIS A 55 4.22 7.84 21.33
C HIS A 55 5.21 6.81 21.93
N PRO A 56 6.02 6.10 21.11
CA PRO A 56 6.99 5.11 21.62
C PRO A 56 7.97 5.67 22.64
N ASP A 57 8.39 6.92 22.44
CA ASP A 57 9.28 7.66 23.34
C ASP A 57 8.49 8.50 24.37
N GLY A 58 7.19 8.25 24.56
CA GLY A 58 6.34 8.99 25.49
C GLY A 58 6.02 10.43 25.08
N ALA A 59 5.20 11.09 25.90
CA ALA A 59 4.58 12.37 25.57
C ALA A 59 5.57 13.54 25.38
N TYR A 60 6.78 13.48 25.97
CA TYR A 60 7.78 14.54 25.83
C TYR A 60 8.33 14.66 24.39
N ALA A 61 8.26 13.58 23.61
CA ALA A 61 8.65 13.60 22.20
C ALA A 61 7.70 14.46 21.34
N VAL A 62 6.48 14.68 21.81
CA VAL A 62 5.48 15.52 21.13
C VAL A 62 5.63 16.99 21.51
N PHE A 63 5.79 17.29 22.80
CA PHE A 63 5.80 18.66 23.31
C PHE A 63 7.22 19.27 23.33
N THR A 64 7.87 19.32 22.18
CA THR A 64 9.27 19.79 22.01
C THR A 64 9.40 21.32 21.93
N GLY A 65 8.31 22.03 21.68
CA GLY A 65 8.30 23.47 21.37
C GLY A 65 8.62 23.81 19.90
N GLU A 66 9.12 22.84 19.13
CA GLU A 66 9.46 22.98 17.71
C GLU A 66 8.35 22.38 16.83
N ARG A 67 7.59 23.26 16.15
CA ARG A 67 6.35 22.89 15.42
C ARG A 67 6.52 21.68 14.50
N GLY A 68 7.59 21.64 13.70
CA GLY A 68 7.81 20.55 12.76
C GLY A 68 7.94 19.20 13.45
N SER A 69 8.84 19.11 14.43
CA SER A 69 9.05 17.87 15.20
C SER A 69 7.82 17.45 16.00
N ALA A 70 7.10 18.41 16.58
CA ALA A 70 5.90 18.16 17.36
C ALA A 70 4.77 17.57 16.51
N VAL A 71 4.58 18.07 15.27
CA VAL A 71 3.59 17.52 14.33
C VAL A 71 3.92 16.08 13.95
N THR A 72 5.18 15.78 13.62
CA THR A 72 5.61 14.43 13.27
C THR A 72 5.43 13.46 14.43
N ALA A 73 5.83 13.84 15.65
CA ALA A 73 5.67 13.02 16.83
C ALA A 73 4.18 12.84 17.20
N MET A 74 3.35 13.89 17.12
CA MET A 74 1.91 13.76 17.37
C MET A 74 1.24 12.85 16.34
N ALA A 75 1.64 12.90 15.07
CA ALA A 75 1.13 12.00 14.04
C ALA A 75 1.40 10.53 14.39
N ALA A 76 2.63 10.20 14.81
CA ALA A 76 3.01 8.85 15.22
C ALA A 76 2.26 8.38 16.49
N ALA A 77 2.02 9.30 17.43
CA ALA A 77 1.23 9.02 18.63
C ALA A 77 -0.25 8.78 18.30
N PHE A 78 -0.82 9.63 17.45
CA PHE A 78 -2.21 9.53 17.02
C PHE A 78 -2.48 8.28 16.18
N GLU A 79 -1.54 7.89 15.31
CA GLU A 79 -1.61 6.63 14.57
C GLU A 79 -1.78 5.45 15.53
N ARG A 80 -0.91 5.34 16.55
CA ARG A 80 -0.96 4.26 17.55
C ARG A 80 -2.20 4.32 18.43
N PHE A 81 -2.64 5.51 18.81
CA PHE A 81 -3.86 5.72 19.57
C PHE A 81 -5.08 5.22 18.78
N LEU A 82 -5.23 5.68 17.53
CA LEU A 82 -6.44 5.46 16.74
C LEU A 82 -6.62 3.99 16.35
N VAL A 83 -5.53 3.30 15.98
CA VAL A 83 -5.60 1.85 15.62
C VAL A 83 -5.93 0.96 16.81
N ALA A 84 -5.77 1.44 18.04
CA ALA A 84 -6.14 0.72 19.26
C ALA A 84 -7.63 0.89 19.63
N GLN A 85 -8.39 1.68 18.87
CA GLN A 85 -9.80 1.98 19.15
C GLN A 85 -10.77 1.16 18.27
N ASP A 86 -12.02 1.05 18.73
CA ASP A 86 -13.15 0.57 17.92
C ASP A 86 -13.70 1.73 17.06
N VAL A 87 -13.15 1.88 15.84
CA VAL A 87 -13.41 3.02 14.93
C VAL A 87 -14.44 2.63 13.88
N ASP A 88 -15.65 3.18 13.99
CA ASP A 88 -16.68 3.04 12.95
C ASP A 88 -16.43 4.01 11.78
N GLY A 89 -15.71 5.11 12.03
CA GLY A 89 -15.24 6.03 11.00
C GLY A 89 -14.44 7.19 11.60
N VAL A 90 -13.70 7.93 10.78
CA VAL A 90 -12.89 9.07 11.23
C VAL A 90 -13.02 10.26 10.29
N ILE A 91 -13.15 11.45 10.87
CA ILE A 91 -13.09 12.72 10.15
C ILE A 91 -12.05 13.65 10.77
N GLY A 92 -11.22 14.22 9.89
CA GLY A 92 -10.24 15.23 10.23
C GLY A 92 -10.47 16.52 9.46
N LEU A 93 -10.03 17.64 10.02
CA LEU A 93 -10.03 18.93 9.33
C LEU A 93 -8.73 19.69 9.60
N GLY A 94 -8.18 20.36 8.59
CA GLY A 94 -6.98 21.15 8.78
C GLY A 94 -6.36 21.71 7.51
N GLY A 95 -5.33 22.55 7.72
CA GLY A 95 -4.43 22.95 6.65
C GLY A 95 -3.43 21.86 6.29
N SER A 96 -2.34 22.19 5.60
CA SER A 96 -1.27 21.24 5.27
C SER A 96 -0.73 20.49 6.50
N GLY A 97 -0.44 21.21 7.58
CA GLY A 97 0.07 20.62 8.83
C GLY A 97 -0.93 19.67 9.52
N GLY A 98 -2.21 20.04 9.59
CA GLY A 98 -3.24 19.17 10.17
C GLY A 98 -3.52 17.95 9.31
N THR A 99 -3.48 18.11 7.99
CA THR A 99 -3.61 16.99 7.03
C THR A 99 -2.46 16.00 7.22
N ALA A 100 -1.22 16.48 7.24
CA ALA A 100 -0.03 15.64 7.47
C ALA A 100 -0.01 14.97 8.85
N LEU A 101 -0.67 15.55 9.85
CA LEU A 101 -0.78 15.00 11.20
C LEU A 101 -1.81 13.86 11.27
N ILE A 102 -2.98 14.04 10.65
CA ILE A 102 -4.14 13.16 10.81
C ILE A 102 -4.10 11.97 9.85
N THR A 103 -3.71 12.18 8.58
CA THR A 103 -3.83 11.13 7.57
C THR A 103 -2.94 9.90 7.77
N PRO A 104 -1.77 9.95 8.46
CA PRO A 104 -1.06 8.72 8.85
C PRO A 104 -1.93 7.75 9.65
N ALA A 105 -2.66 8.24 10.65
CA ALA A 105 -3.58 7.43 11.44
C ALA A 105 -4.75 6.90 10.61
N MET A 106 -5.29 7.72 9.70
CA MET A 106 -6.32 7.27 8.76
C MET A 106 -5.81 6.13 7.87
N ARG A 107 -4.59 6.24 7.33
CA ARG A 107 -4.01 5.20 6.47
C ARG A 107 -3.77 3.88 7.22
N ALA A 108 -3.49 3.95 8.51
CA ALA A 108 -3.27 2.78 9.34
C ALA A 108 -4.56 1.99 9.64
N LEU A 109 -5.74 2.62 9.51
CA LEU A 109 -7.01 1.92 9.64
C LEU A 109 -7.28 1.00 8.44
N PRO A 110 -8.05 -0.09 8.61
CA PRO A 110 -8.40 -0.98 7.52
C PRO A 110 -9.12 -0.28 6.36
N VAL A 111 -8.85 -0.70 5.13
CA VAL A 111 -9.62 -0.30 3.94
C VAL A 111 -11.09 -0.68 4.15
N GLY A 112 -12.00 0.22 3.78
CA GLY A 112 -13.44 0.08 4.00
C GLY A 112 -13.95 0.78 5.25
N VAL A 113 -13.11 1.04 6.27
CA VAL A 113 -13.49 1.96 7.37
C VAL A 113 -13.63 3.36 6.78
N PRO A 114 -14.77 4.06 6.93
CA PRO A 114 -14.96 5.41 6.40
C PRO A 114 -13.96 6.44 6.95
N LYS A 115 -13.21 7.11 6.06
CA LYS A 115 -12.18 8.10 6.42
C LYS A 115 -12.35 9.36 5.59
N VAL A 116 -12.59 10.49 6.24
CA VAL A 116 -12.85 11.77 5.57
C VAL A 116 -11.86 12.82 6.06
N MET A 117 -11.16 13.48 5.13
CA MET A 117 -10.22 14.56 5.47
C MET A 117 -10.62 15.85 4.76
N VAL A 118 -11.07 16.85 5.53
CA VAL A 118 -11.34 18.20 5.01
C VAL A 118 -10.05 19.02 5.02
N SER A 119 -9.48 19.28 3.84
CA SER A 119 -8.14 19.83 3.72
C SER A 119 -8.08 21.06 2.83
N THR A 120 -7.28 22.06 3.23
CA THR A 120 -6.96 23.22 2.37
C THR A 120 -6.04 22.85 1.19
N VAL A 121 -5.41 21.67 1.24
CA VAL A 121 -4.48 21.18 0.21
C VAL A 121 -5.04 19.99 -0.57
N ALA A 122 -6.36 19.72 -0.48
CA ALA A 122 -7.01 18.64 -1.25
C ALA A 122 -6.99 18.89 -2.76
N SER A 123 -6.88 20.14 -3.22
CA SER A 123 -6.79 20.52 -4.64
C SER A 123 -5.34 20.63 -5.09
N GLY A 124 -4.55 19.56 -4.92
CA GLY A 124 -3.14 19.48 -5.25
C GLY A 124 -2.64 18.03 -5.32
N ASP A 125 -1.34 17.81 -5.16
CA ASP A 125 -0.82 16.44 -4.98
C ASP A 125 -1.19 15.92 -3.59
N VAL A 126 -2.10 14.94 -3.57
CA VAL A 126 -2.59 14.29 -2.34
C VAL A 126 -1.98 12.92 -2.10
N SER A 127 -1.10 12.45 -3.00
CA SER A 127 -0.48 11.13 -2.92
C SER A 127 0.20 10.87 -1.57
N PRO A 128 0.92 11.83 -0.95
CA PRO A 128 1.53 11.62 0.37
C PRO A 128 0.53 11.46 1.51
N TYR A 129 -0.70 11.97 1.35
CA TYR A 129 -1.74 11.94 2.38
C TYR A 129 -2.61 10.68 2.29
N VAL A 130 -3.01 10.30 1.07
CA VAL A 130 -3.91 9.17 0.79
C VAL A 130 -3.14 7.86 0.67
N ASP A 131 -1.99 7.90 -0.02
CA ASP A 131 -1.19 6.74 -0.43
C ASP A 131 -2.06 5.60 -1.00
N ALA A 132 -1.92 4.38 -0.47
CA ALA A 132 -2.60 3.19 -0.98
C ALA A 132 -3.90 2.87 -0.24
N THR A 133 -4.64 3.89 0.19
CA THR A 133 -5.87 3.76 1.00
C THR A 133 -7.04 4.55 0.43
N ASP A 134 -8.20 4.41 1.05
CA ASP A 134 -9.51 4.92 0.63
C ASP A 134 -9.92 6.22 1.35
N ILE A 135 -8.97 7.11 1.67
CA ILE A 135 -9.27 8.40 2.31
C ILE A 135 -9.99 9.34 1.33
N ALA A 136 -11.19 9.79 1.71
CA ALA A 136 -11.94 10.80 0.98
C ALA A 136 -11.46 12.22 1.32
N MET A 137 -10.79 12.87 0.36
CA MET A 137 -10.31 14.25 0.49
C MET A 137 -11.40 15.25 0.09
N PHE A 138 -11.84 16.09 1.05
CA PHE A 138 -12.77 17.19 0.82
C PHE A 138 -12.00 18.52 0.75
N PRO A 139 -12.04 19.27 -0.37
CA PRO A 139 -11.48 20.61 -0.42
C PRO A 139 -12.24 21.55 0.52
N SER A 140 -11.51 22.22 1.43
CA SER A 140 -12.11 23.16 2.38
C SER A 140 -12.66 24.43 1.73
N VAL A 141 -12.26 24.71 0.48
CA VAL A 141 -12.56 25.92 -0.32
C VAL A 141 -11.94 27.20 0.24
N THR A 142 -12.22 27.53 1.50
CA THR A 142 -11.57 28.60 2.25
C THR A 142 -10.57 28.02 3.25
N ASP A 143 -9.73 28.86 3.82
CA ASP A 143 -8.94 28.44 4.98
C ASP A 143 -9.86 27.92 6.11
N VAL A 144 -9.36 26.97 6.88
CA VAL A 144 -10.06 26.38 8.03
C VAL A 144 -9.72 27.23 9.25
N ALA A 145 -10.31 28.43 9.27
CA ALA A 145 -10.11 29.45 10.28
C ALA A 145 -11.46 30.10 10.62
N GLY A 146 -12.22 29.43 11.48
CA GLY A 146 -13.54 29.83 11.95
C GLY A 146 -14.71 29.38 11.07
N LEU A 147 -15.90 29.40 11.67
CA LEU A 147 -17.17 29.06 11.03
C LEU A 147 -17.79 30.27 10.31
N ASN A 148 -17.62 30.31 9.00
CA ASN A 148 -18.27 31.25 8.11
C ASN A 148 -19.40 30.56 7.31
N ARG A 149 -20.12 31.33 6.49
CA ARG A 149 -21.24 30.80 5.68
C ARG A 149 -20.81 29.64 4.77
N ILE A 150 -19.61 29.71 4.21
CA ILE A 150 -19.08 28.71 3.28
C ILE A 150 -18.53 27.51 4.06
N SER A 151 -17.71 27.74 5.09
CA SER A 151 -17.11 26.63 5.85
C SER A 151 -18.16 25.78 6.56
N ARG A 152 -19.28 26.36 7.04
CA ARG A 152 -20.43 25.57 7.54
C ARG A 152 -21.00 24.59 6.51
N GLN A 153 -21.13 25.02 5.25
CA GLN A 153 -21.68 24.15 4.20
C GLN A 153 -20.69 23.03 3.84
N VAL A 154 -19.41 23.37 3.66
CA VAL A 154 -18.37 22.39 3.31
C VAL A 154 -18.17 21.36 4.42
N LEU A 155 -18.02 21.82 5.67
CA LEU A 155 -17.88 20.95 6.84
C LEU A 155 -19.14 20.11 7.07
N GLY A 156 -20.33 20.69 6.88
CA GLY A 156 -21.59 19.97 6.99
C GLY A 156 -21.73 18.85 5.96
N ASN A 157 -21.33 19.09 4.71
CA ASN A 157 -21.32 18.05 3.68
C ASN A 157 -20.36 16.91 4.01
N ALA A 158 -19.16 17.23 4.49
CA ALA A 158 -18.18 16.21 4.90
C ALA A 158 -18.68 15.40 6.11
N ALA A 159 -19.27 16.05 7.10
CA ALA A 159 -19.88 15.41 8.25
C ALA A 159 -21.02 14.46 7.85
N HIS A 160 -21.91 14.89 6.95
CA HIS A 160 -23.00 14.04 6.45
C HIS A 160 -22.50 12.90 5.57
N ALA A 161 -21.43 13.10 4.79
CA ALA A 161 -20.82 12.03 4.02
C ALA A 161 -20.29 10.91 4.94
N LEU A 162 -19.57 11.28 6.01
CA LEU A 162 -19.13 10.31 7.01
C LEU A 162 -20.33 9.66 7.71
N LEU A 163 -21.29 10.45 8.18
CA LEU A 163 -22.48 9.93 8.87
C LEU A 163 -23.23 8.92 7.99
N GLY A 164 -23.43 9.21 6.71
CA GLY A 164 -24.05 8.31 5.76
C GLY A 164 -23.28 6.99 5.65
N ALA A 165 -21.96 7.06 5.50
CA ALA A 165 -21.09 5.88 5.37
C ALA A 165 -21.07 5.00 6.62
N VAL A 166 -21.10 5.57 7.83
CA VAL A 166 -21.08 4.78 9.09
C VAL A 166 -22.46 4.26 9.50
N THR A 167 -23.55 4.82 8.99
CA THR A 167 -24.92 4.43 9.36
C THR A 167 -25.61 3.50 8.36
N HIS A 168 -25.07 3.37 7.13
CA HIS A 168 -25.67 2.55 6.08
C HIS A 168 -24.72 1.42 5.68
N SER A 169 -25.16 0.19 5.89
CA SER A 169 -24.43 -1.00 5.44
C SER A 169 -24.56 -1.20 3.94
N LEU A 170 -23.50 -1.72 3.32
CA LEU A 170 -23.57 -2.24 1.96
C LEU A 170 -24.46 -3.49 1.93
N PRO A 171 -25.22 -3.73 0.83
CA PRO A 171 -25.93 -4.98 0.64
C PRO A 171 -24.96 -6.17 0.69
N ALA A 172 -25.36 -7.25 1.33
CA ALA A 172 -24.57 -8.49 1.32
C ALA A 172 -24.49 -9.05 -0.10
N ALA A 173 -23.28 -9.44 -0.52
CA ALA A 173 -23.01 -10.15 -1.76
C ALA A 173 -22.37 -11.51 -1.44
N GLU A 174 -22.57 -12.50 -2.32
CA GLU A 174 -21.81 -13.75 -2.28
C GLU A 174 -20.45 -13.51 -2.95
N ASP A 175 -19.48 -13.06 -2.17
CA ASP A 175 -18.13 -12.78 -2.67
C ASP A 175 -17.26 -14.05 -2.67
N LYS A 176 -16.53 -14.25 -3.77
CA LYS A 176 -15.49 -15.28 -3.83
C LYS A 176 -14.28 -14.84 -3.00
N PRO A 177 -13.45 -15.77 -2.49
CA PRO A 177 -12.22 -15.40 -1.80
C PRO A 177 -11.31 -14.56 -2.70
N ALA A 178 -10.96 -13.35 -2.23
CA ALA A 178 -10.09 -12.45 -2.96
C ALA A 178 -8.62 -12.94 -2.97
N ILE A 179 -8.01 -12.90 -4.14
CA ILE A 179 -6.58 -13.14 -4.37
C ILE A 179 -5.97 -11.94 -5.07
N ALA A 180 -4.75 -11.57 -4.70
CA ALA A 180 -4.06 -10.47 -5.37
C ALA A 180 -3.10 -10.96 -6.45
N LEU A 181 -3.06 -10.24 -7.57
CA LEU A 181 -2.13 -10.48 -8.67
C LEU A 181 -1.42 -9.17 -9.02
N SER A 182 -0.10 -9.13 -8.92
CA SER A 182 0.69 -8.00 -9.44
C SER A 182 0.85 -8.11 -10.96
N MET A 183 0.80 -6.99 -11.67
CA MET A 183 0.83 -6.96 -13.13
C MET A 183 1.59 -5.74 -13.66
N PHE A 184 2.25 -5.91 -14.79
CA PHE A 184 2.74 -4.81 -15.62
C PHE A 184 2.43 -5.10 -17.09
N GLY A 185 2.39 -4.08 -17.95
CA GLY A 185 1.99 -4.23 -19.36
C GLY A 185 2.72 -5.36 -20.09
N VAL A 186 4.02 -5.55 -19.80
CA VAL A 186 4.91 -6.59 -20.35
C VAL A 186 4.74 -7.99 -19.74
N THR A 187 3.81 -8.16 -18.82
CA THR A 187 3.44 -9.41 -18.13
C THR A 187 1.93 -9.67 -18.17
N THR A 188 1.16 -8.80 -18.82
CA THR A 188 -0.31 -8.93 -18.95
C THR A 188 -0.74 -10.30 -19.47
N PRO A 189 -0.12 -10.90 -20.52
CA PRO A 189 -0.52 -12.23 -20.98
C PRO A 189 -0.51 -13.29 -19.87
N CYS A 190 0.55 -13.34 -19.06
CA CYS A 190 0.64 -14.23 -17.92
C CYS A 190 -0.47 -13.97 -16.89
N VAL A 191 -0.62 -12.71 -16.47
CA VAL A 191 -1.56 -12.35 -15.41
C VAL A 191 -3.01 -12.61 -15.82
N THR A 192 -3.37 -12.28 -17.06
CA THR A 192 -4.70 -12.58 -17.60
C THR A 192 -4.97 -14.07 -17.61
N ALA A 193 -4.02 -14.88 -18.08
CA ALA A 193 -4.17 -16.34 -18.10
C ALA A 193 -4.32 -16.96 -16.70
N VAL A 194 -3.61 -16.42 -15.69
CA VAL A 194 -3.75 -16.86 -14.29
C VAL A 194 -5.12 -16.44 -13.73
N ALA A 195 -5.53 -15.18 -13.93
CA ALA A 195 -6.80 -14.66 -13.45
C ALA A 195 -7.99 -15.47 -14.02
N GLU A 196 -7.99 -15.75 -15.31
CA GLU A 196 -9.03 -16.55 -15.97
C GLU A 196 -9.13 -17.98 -15.40
N GLN A 197 -7.99 -18.61 -15.10
CA GLN A 197 -7.95 -19.97 -14.53
C GLN A 197 -8.44 -20.07 -13.08
N LEU A 198 -8.43 -18.95 -12.34
CA LEU A 198 -8.84 -18.87 -10.93
C LEU A 198 -10.19 -18.16 -10.74
N ALA A 199 -10.74 -17.53 -11.78
CA ALA A 199 -11.97 -16.75 -11.70
C ALA A 199 -13.21 -17.59 -11.39
N ALA A 200 -13.17 -18.92 -11.56
CA ALA A 200 -14.30 -19.79 -11.21
C ALA A 200 -14.51 -19.84 -9.68
N ASP A 201 -13.42 -19.87 -8.93
CA ASP A 201 -13.34 -20.20 -7.51
C ASP A 201 -12.84 -19.04 -6.63
N HIS A 202 -12.18 -18.03 -7.22
CA HIS A 202 -11.63 -16.87 -6.53
C HIS A 202 -12.07 -15.55 -7.20
N ASP A 203 -11.85 -14.44 -6.50
CA ASP A 203 -11.96 -13.07 -7.04
C ASP A 203 -10.55 -12.49 -7.29
N PRO A 204 -10.05 -12.49 -8.54
CA PRO A 204 -8.71 -11.99 -8.86
C PRO A 204 -8.65 -10.46 -8.87
N LEU A 205 -7.99 -9.88 -7.88
CA LEU A 205 -7.71 -8.45 -7.80
C LEU A 205 -6.35 -8.15 -8.44
N VAL A 206 -6.36 -7.44 -9.58
CA VAL A 206 -5.14 -7.13 -10.35
C VAL A 206 -4.59 -5.76 -9.98
N PHE A 207 -3.32 -5.71 -9.57
CA PHE A 207 -2.61 -4.50 -9.16
C PHE A 207 -1.53 -4.15 -10.17
N HIS A 208 -1.59 -2.94 -10.73
CA HIS A 208 -0.54 -2.45 -11.62
C HIS A 208 0.71 -2.09 -10.80
N ALA A 209 1.85 -2.74 -11.10
CA ALA A 209 3.10 -2.64 -10.36
C ALA A 209 3.84 -1.30 -10.59
N THR A 210 3.19 -0.19 -10.23
CA THR A 210 3.67 1.19 -10.38
C THR A 210 4.16 1.81 -9.07
N GLY A 211 4.52 0.97 -8.10
CA GLY A 211 4.89 1.35 -6.73
C GLY A 211 3.67 1.44 -5.83
N THR A 212 2.67 2.24 -6.23
CA THR A 212 1.39 2.34 -5.51
C THR A 212 0.58 1.05 -5.55
N GLY A 213 0.62 0.30 -6.66
CA GLY A 213 -0.12 -0.96 -6.77
C GLY A 213 0.39 -2.04 -5.83
N GLY A 214 1.71 -2.24 -5.72
CA GLY A 214 2.27 -3.15 -4.73
C GLY A 214 1.95 -2.74 -3.29
N ARG A 215 2.01 -1.44 -2.96
CA ARG A 215 1.59 -0.95 -1.64
C ARG A 215 0.10 -1.17 -1.37
N ALA A 216 -0.76 -0.99 -2.36
CA ALA A 216 -2.20 -1.26 -2.23
C ALA A 216 -2.49 -2.74 -2.03
N MET A 217 -1.83 -3.60 -2.80
CA MET A 217 -1.90 -5.05 -2.63
C MET A 217 -1.51 -5.45 -1.20
N GLU A 218 -0.37 -4.97 -0.71
CA GLU A 218 0.10 -5.30 0.63
C GLU A 218 -0.77 -4.70 1.74
N LYS A 219 -1.36 -3.51 1.52
CA LYS A 219 -2.33 -2.95 2.46
C LYS A 219 -3.55 -3.86 2.64
N LEU A 220 -4.09 -4.41 1.54
CA LEU A 220 -5.22 -5.34 1.63
C LEU A 220 -4.84 -6.68 2.27
N VAL A 221 -3.57 -7.09 2.16
CA VAL A 221 -3.04 -8.26 2.86
C VAL A 221 -2.94 -7.99 4.37
N ASP A 222 -2.35 -6.86 4.78
CA ASP A 222 -2.26 -6.47 6.21
C ASP A 222 -3.66 -6.32 6.84
N ASP A 223 -4.64 -5.83 6.09
CA ASP A 223 -6.03 -5.70 6.52
C ASP A 223 -6.79 -7.04 6.55
N GLY A 224 -6.19 -8.12 6.06
CA GLY A 224 -6.81 -9.45 5.99
C GLY A 224 -7.95 -9.57 4.96
N LEU A 225 -8.05 -8.61 4.04
CA LEU A 225 -9.02 -8.56 2.94
C LEU A 225 -8.57 -9.44 1.76
N VAL A 226 -7.27 -9.60 1.56
CA VAL A 226 -6.66 -10.56 0.63
C VAL A 226 -5.95 -11.65 1.42
N ARG A 227 -6.24 -12.91 1.11
CA ARG A 227 -5.70 -14.05 1.88
C ARG A 227 -4.66 -14.89 1.17
N ALA A 228 -4.38 -14.60 -0.10
CA ALA A 228 -3.28 -15.21 -0.85
C ALA A 228 -2.85 -14.29 -2.00
N VAL A 229 -1.60 -14.40 -2.40
CA VAL A 229 -0.97 -13.49 -3.36
C VAL A 229 -0.24 -14.27 -4.45
N LEU A 230 -0.48 -13.91 -5.71
CA LEU A 230 0.36 -14.26 -6.86
C LEU A 230 1.12 -13.02 -7.34
N ASP A 231 2.30 -12.80 -6.77
CA ASP A 231 3.17 -11.65 -7.04
C ASP A 231 4.04 -11.93 -8.28
N ILE A 232 3.37 -12.00 -9.43
CA ILE A 232 3.96 -12.35 -10.73
C ILE A 232 4.98 -11.31 -11.21
N THR A 233 4.79 -10.04 -10.84
CA THR A 233 5.48 -8.87 -11.41
C THR A 233 6.06 -8.00 -10.29
N THR A 234 7.32 -8.24 -9.97
CA THR A 234 8.05 -7.65 -8.84
C THR A 234 8.92 -6.43 -9.25
N THR A 235 8.66 -5.85 -10.42
CA THR A 235 9.42 -4.74 -11.05
C THR A 235 9.62 -3.52 -10.18
N GLU A 236 8.75 -3.27 -9.20
CA GLU A 236 8.87 -2.14 -8.25
C GLU A 236 10.19 -2.20 -7.44
N VAL A 237 10.81 -3.38 -7.33
CA VAL A 237 12.14 -3.56 -6.72
C VAL A 237 13.26 -3.00 -7.61
N CYS A 238 13.14 -3.06 -8.93
CA CYS A 238 14.09 -2.43 -9.86
C CYS A 238 14.18 -0.94 -9.62
N ASP A 239 13.01 -0.30 -9.53
CA ASP A 239 12.87 1.13 -9.28
C ASP A 239 13.42 1.53 -7.90
N LEU A 240 13.20 0.72 -6.86
CA LEU A 240 13.84 0.94 -5.56
C LEU A 240 15.38 0.92 -5.66
N ILE A 241 15.94 -0.06 -6.34
CA ILE A 241 17.39 -0.32 -6.37
C ILE A 241 18.15 0.68 -7.25
N ALA A 242 17.54 1.09 -8.35
CA ALA A 242 18.16 1.97 -9.35
C ALA A 242 17.67 3.43 -9.29
N GLY A 243 16.67 3.75 -8.46
CA GLY A 243 16.12 5.09 -8.31
C GLY A 243 15.11 5.46 -9.40
N GLY A 244 14.28 4.51 -9.82
CA GLY A 244 13.16 4.72 -10.72
C GLY A 244 11.96 5.38 -10.03
N VAL A 245 10.93 5.72 -10.82
CA VAL A 245 9.77 6.52 -10.37
C VAL A 245 8.59 5.68 -9.86
N MET A 246 8.65 4.35 -10.01
CA MET A 246 7.58 3.39 -9.67
C MET A 246 7.99 2.46 -8.52
N SER A 247 8.74 2.96 -7.55
CA SER A 247 9.16 2.18 -6.37
C SER A 247 8.01 1.99 -5.38
N ALA A 248 7.90 0.77 -4.84
CA ALA A 248 7.02 0.47 -3.72
C ALA A 248 7.67 0.71 -2.34
N GLY A 249 8.93 1.15 -2.30
CA GLY A 249 9.67 1.44 -1.07
C GLY A 249 10.33 0.21 -0.45
N GLU A 250 11.10 0.45 0.62
CA GLU A 250 11.89 -0.60 1.29
C GLU A 250 11.02 -1.66 1.98
N GLN A 251 9.76 -1.36 2.26
CA GLN A 251 8.83 -2.26 2.92
C GLN A 251 8.21 -3.31 1.99
N ARG A 252 8.46 -3.24 0.67
CA ARG A 252 7.91 -4.21 -0.29
C ARG A 252 8.22 -5.64 0.14
N LEU A 253 7.18 -6.48 0.13
CA LEU A 253 7.04 -7.87 0.59
C LEU A 253 6.92 -8.08 2.11
N ASP A 254 6.98 -7.03 2.94
CA ASP A 254 6.92 -7.21 4.39
C ASP A 254 5.53 -7.63 4.88
N ALA A 255 4.44 -7.21 4.21
CA ALA A 255 3.09 -7.63 4.59
C ALA A 255 2.93 -9.15 4.47
N ILE A 256 3.57 -9.77 3.47
CA ILE A 256 3.57 -11.22 3.28
C ILE A 256 4.23 -11.92 4.46
N ALA A 257 5.38 -11.41 4.92
CA ALA A 257 6.09 -11.95 6.07
C ALA A 257 5.28 -11.82 7.38
N ARG A 258 4.65 -10.65 7.60
CA ARG A 258 3.84 -10.37 8.80
C ARG A 258 2.59 -11.25 8.88
N THR A 259 1.91 -11.43 7.75
CA THR A 259 0.58 -12.08 7.71
C THR A 259 0.62 -13.57 7.40
N ARG A 260 1.74 -14.06 6.86
CA ARG A 260 1.97 -15.48 6.51
C ARG A 260 0.94 -16.03 5.52
N VAL A 261 0.36 -15.16 4.69
CA VAL A 261 -0.53 -15.58 3.61
C VAL A 261 0.23 -16.46 2.61
N PRO A 262 -0.41 -17.47 1.99
CA PRO A 262 0.17 -18.21 0.88
C PRO A 262 0.61 -17.25 -0.23
N TYR A 263 1.86 -17.40 -0.66
CA TYR A 263 2.50 -16.49 -1.60
C TYR A 263 3.17 -17.27 -2.74
N VAL A 264 2.81 -16.93 -3.98
CA VAL A 264 3.46 -17.39 -5.20
C VAL A 264 4.08 -16.19 -5.90
N GLY A 265 5.41 -16.09 -5.96
CA GLY A 265 6.11 -14.97 -6.59
C GLY A 265 6.81 -15.35 -7.90
N SER A 266 7.15 -14.34 -8.71
CA SER A 266 8.00 -14.49 -9.90
C SER A 266 8.87 -13.26 -10.14
N CYS A 267 9.70 -13.32 -11.18
CA CYS A 267 10.64 -12.28 -11.61
C CYS A 267 10.06 -11.32 -12.65
N GLY A 268 8.73 -11.21 -12.79
CA GLY A 268 8.12 -10.44 -13.87
C GLY A 268 8.60 -8.99 -13.92
N ALA A 269 9.00 -8.58 -15.12
CA ALA A 269 9.52 -7.26 -15.43
C ALA A 269 10.73 -6.82 -14.58
N LEU A 270 11.51 -7.76 -14.02
CA LEU A 270 12.77 -7.44 -13.32
C LEU A 270 13.93 -7.03 -14.26
N ASP A 271 13.65 -6.96 -15.57
CA ASP A 271 14.53 -6.47 -16.62
C ASP A 271 14.47 -4.94 -16.81
N MET A 272 13.55 -4.23 -16.14
CA MET A 272 13.33 -2.79 -16.40
C MET A 272 13.22 -1.92 -15.15
N VAL A 273 13.77 -0.71 -15.25
CA VAL A 273 13.60 0.41 -14.31
C VAL A 273 12.78 1.49 -15.01
N ASN A 274 11.79 2.06 -14.33
CA ASN A 274 10.89 3.05 -14.91
C ASN A 274 11.37 4.48 -14.63
N PHE A 275 11.43 5.29 -15.68
CA PHE A 275 11.64 6.74 -15.60
C PHE A 275 10.51 7.48 -16.32
N GLY A 276 10.48 8.80 -16.14
CA GLY A 276 9.59 9.68 -16.89
C GLY A 276 9.99 9.82 -18.36
N ALA A 277 9.67 10.97 -18.95
CA ALA A 277 10.11 11.33 -20.28
C ALA A 277 11.64 11.23 -20.42
N LEU A 278 12.14 10.95 -21.63
CA LEU A 278 13.54 10.62 -21.90
C LEU A 278 14.53 11.67 -21.35
N GLU A 279 14.17 12.95 -21.45
CA GLU A 279 14.96 14.07 -20.95
C GLU A 279 15.09 14.12 -19.42
N THR A 280 14.17 13.48 -18.71
CA THR A 280 14.15 13.39 -17.24
C THR A 280 15.01 12.23 -16.71
N VAL A 281 15.48 11.34 -17.59
CA VAL A 281 16.36 10.23 -17.21
C VAL A 281 17.65 10.78 -16.57
N PRO A 282 18.01 10.33 -15.34
CA PRO A 282 19.18 10.82 -14.63
C PRO A 282 20.47 10.74 -15.47
N PRO A 283 21.37 11.74 -15.40
CA PRO A 283 22.55 11.82 -16.26
C PRO A 283 23.42 10.55 -16.27
N GLN A 284 23.55 9.88 -15.12
CA GLN A 284 24.31 8.63 -14.98
C GLN A 284 23.73 7.45 -15.78
N TYR A 285 22.47 7.52 -16.19
CA TYR A 285 21.76 6.46 -16.91
C TYR A 285 21.54 6.75 -18.40
N ARG A 286 21.89 7.95 -18.89
CA ARG A 286 21.62 8.35 -20.28
C ARG A 286 22.29 7.47 -21.34
N ALA A 287 23.40 6.82 -21.00
CA ALA A 287 24.13 5.92 -21.89
C ALA A 287 23.73 4.43 -21.74
N ARG A 288 22.72 4.14 -20.92
CA ARG A 288 22.20 2.78 -20.72
C ARG A 288 21.31 2.39 -21.90
N ASN A 289 20.93 1.11 -21.96
CA ASN A 289 19.94 0.64 -22.91
C ASN A 289 18.55 1.15 -22.48
N LEU A 290 18.10 2.21 -23.17
CA LEU A 290 16.83 2.89 -22.91
C LEU A 290 15.82 2.55 -24.00
N TYR A 291 14.59 2.28 -23.58
CA TYR A 291 13.45 2.03 -24.44
C TYR A 291 12.37 3.08 -24.16
N VAL A 292 12.09 3.94 -25.14
CA VAL A 292 11.04 4.96 -25.02
C VAL A 292 9.69 4.28 -25.25
N HIS A 293 8.98 3.98 -24.17
CA HIS A 293 7.68 3.33 -24.24
C HIS A 293 6.60 4.29 -24.77
N ASN A 294 6.61 5.53 -24.26
CA ASN A 294 5.78 6.62 -24.73
C ASN A 294 6.41 7.98 -24.35
N PRO A 295 5.85 9.13 -24.75
CA PRO A 295 6.43 10.44 -24.44
C PRO A 295 6.62 10.76 -22.94
N GLN A 296 5.94 10.04 -22.04
CA GLN A 296 6.00 10.24 -20.59
C GLN A 296 6.75 9.14 -19.85
N VAL A 297 7.12 8.03 -20.52
CA VAL A 297 7.70 6.84 -19.87
C VAL A 297 8.87 6.30 -20.69
N THR A 298 10.01 6.20 -20.03
CA THR A 298 11.22 5.56 -20.55
C THR A 298 11.62 4.41 -19.65
N LEU A 299 11.82 3.24 -20.24
CA LEU A 299 12.28 2.04 -19.54
C LEU A 299 13.80 1.94 -19.70
N MET A 300 14.51 1.57 -18.64
CA MET A 300 15.95 1.29 -18.69
C MET A 300 16.20 -0.18 -18.39
N ARG A 301 16.96 -0.88 -19.24
CA ARG A 301 17.35 -2.28 -18.99
C ARG A 301 18.23 -2.38 -17.75
N THR A 302 17.83 -3.21 -16.78
CA THR A 302 18.66 -3.57 -15.62
C THR A 302 19.92 -4.32 -16.08
N SER A 303 21.04 -4.01 -15.43
CA SER A 303 22.33 -4.66 -15.62
C SER A 303 22.49 -5.85 -14.69
N ALA A 304 23.45 -6.73 -14.96
CA ALA A 304 23.81 -7.83 -14.07
C ALA A 304 24.10 -7.39 -12.61
N GLY A 305 24.72 -6.22 -12.42
CA GLY A 305 24.97 -5.66 -11.08
C GLY A 305 23.70 -5.24 -10.35
N GLU A 306 22.74 -4.65 -11.06
CA GLU A 306 21.42 -4.31 -10.52
C GLU A 306 20.59 -5.58 -10.27
N CYS A 307 20.58 -6.55 -11.19
CA CYS A 307 19.92 -7.85 -11.03
C CYS A 307 20.38 -8.57 -9.75
N ARG A 308 21.69 -8.56 -9.44
CA ARG A 308 22.20 -9.13 -8.18
C ARG A 308 21.59 -8.44 -6.96
N ARG A 309 21.57 -7.10 -6.93
CA ARG A 309 21.02 -6.32 -5.81
C ARG A 309 19.51 -6.53 -5.66
N ILE A 310 18.79 -6.63 -6.78
CA ILE A 310 17.36 -6.96 -6.82
C ILE A 310 17.11 -8.34 -6.23
N ALA A 311 17.85 -9.36 -6.68
CA ALA A 311 17.77 -10.72 -6.15
C ALA A 311 18.08 -10.78 -4.64
N GLU A 312 19.10 -10.05 -4.18
CA GLU A 312 19.45 -10.00 -2.75
C GLU A 312 18.34 -9.36 -1.91
N PHE A 313 17.70 -8.29 -2.41
CA PHE A 313 16.54 -7.68 -1.75
C PHE A 313 15.38 -8.66 -1.64
N ILE A 314 14.96 -9.26 -2.77
CA ILE A 314 13.85 -10.22 -2.81
C ILE A 314 14.17 -11.43 -1.92
N ALA A 315 15.37 -12.00 -2.02
CA ALA A 315 15.78 -13.13 -1.19
C ALA A 315 15.75 -12.80 0.31
N GLY A 316 16.17 -11.60 0.69
CA GLY A 316 16.07 -11.11 2.06
C GLY A 316 14.62 -11.12 2.57
N LYS A 317 13.69 -10.62 1.76
CA LYS A 317 12.25 -10.59 2.09
C LYS A 317 11.65 -11.98 2.17
N LEU A 318 11.90 -12.84 1.16
CA LEU A 318 11.39 -14.22 1.15
C LEU A 318 11.92 -15.03 2.34
N ASN A 319 13.16 -14.77 2.78
CA ASN A 319 13.75 -15.42 3.95
C ASN A 319 13.10 -15.01 5.28
N ALA A 320 12.39 -13.87 5.32
CA ALA A 320 11.60 -13.42 6.45
C ALA A 320 10.15 -13.96 6.43
N CYS A 321 9.72 -14.57 5.32
CA CYS A 321 8.41 -15.19 5.21
C CYS A 321 8.41 -16.58 5.87
N ASP A 322 7.60 -16.73 6.91
CA ASP A 322 7.37 -18.01 7.61
C ASP A 322 6.12 -18.76 7.10
N GLY A 323 5.35 -18.15 6.20
CA GLY A 323 4.20 -18.80 5.54
C GLY A 323 4.62 -19.62 4.31
N PRO A 324 3.65 -20.31 3.66
CA PRO A 324 3.89 -21.04 2.42
C PRO A 324 4.31 -20.10 1.27
N VAL A 325 5.48 -20.36 0.69
CA VAL A 325 6.10 -19.60 -0.39
C VAL A 325 6.51 -20.52 -1.53
N ARG A 326 6.09 -20.17 -2.75
CA ARG A 326 6.68 -20.68 -3.99
C ARG A 326 7.18 -19.48 -4.78
N PHE A 327 8.38 -19.57 -5.33
CA PHE A 327 8.93 -18.51 -6.18
C PHE A 327 9.42 -19.13 -7.48
N LEU A 328 8.76 -18.81 -8.59
CA LEU A 328 9.02 -19.43 -9.88
C LEU A 328 9.90 -18.54 -10.74
N LEU A 329 10.97 -19.10 -11.29
CA LEU A 329 11.92 -18.40 -12.15
C LEU A 329 11.63 -18.75 -13.62
N PRO A 330 11.15 -17.80 -14.45
CA PRO A 330 10.84 -18.05 -15.85
C PRO A 330 12.12 -18.09 -16.70
N ALA A 331 12.65 -19.28 -16.96
CA ALA A 331 13.94 -19.45 -17.62
C ALA A 331 13.96 -18.99 -19.10
N GLY A 332 12.78 -18.78 -19.71
CA GLY A 332 12.63 -18.27 -21.07
C GLY A 332 12.56 -16.74 -21.19
N GLY A 333 12.67 -16.01 -20.08
CA GLY A 333 12.66 -14.55 -20.04
C GLY A 333 11.60 -13.98 -19.09
N VAL A 334 11.86 -12.78 -18.56
CA VAL A 334 11.06 -12.18 -17.47
C VAL A 334 10.03 -11.14 -17.94
N SER A 335 9.99 -10.81 -19.23
CA SER A 335 9.04 -9.83 -19.79
C SER A 335 8.85 -10.00 -21.30
N MET A 336 7.86 -9.31 -21.88
CA MET A 336 7.74 -9.19 -23.34
C MET A 336 8.96 -8.55 -24.03
N LEU A 337 9.74 -7.73 -23.32
CA LEU A 337 10.94 -7.07 -23.84
C LEU A 337 12.21 -7.91 -23.62
N ASP A 338 12.15 -8.85 -22.68
CA ASP A 338 13.20 -9.80 -22.35
C ASP A 338 12.85 -11.18 -22.93
N SER A 339 12.93 -11.26 -24.27
CA SER A 339 12.69 -12.48 -25.04
C SER A 339 13.59 -12.49 -26.27
N PRO A 340 13.92 -13.64 -26.88
CA PRO A 340 14.83 -13.69 -28.01
C PRO A 340 14.47 -12.68 -29.13
N GLY A 341 15.41 -11.79 -29.44
CA GLY A 341 15.25 -10.75 -30.47
C GLY A 341 14.58 -9.45 -29.99
N GLN A 342 14.19 -9.36 -28.71
CA GLN A 342 13.60 -8.15 -28.12
C GLN A 342 14.67 -7.22 -27.51
N PRO A 343 14.37 -5.92 -27.35
CA PRO A 343 15.36 -4.91 -26.97
C PRO A 343 16.07 -5.15 -25.62
N PHE A 344 15.41 -5.84 -24.68
CA PHE A 344 15.91 -6.09 -23.34
C PHE A 344 16.37 -7.53 -23.13
N CYS A 345 16.41 -8.36 -24.17
CA CYS A 345 16.93 -9.73 -24.09
C CYS A 345 18.39 -9.74 -23.61
N ASP A 346 18.63 -10.20 -22.39
CA ASP A 346 19.98 -10.35 -21.81
C ASP A 346 20.06 -11.59 -20.91
N PRO A 347 20.31 -12.77 -21.49
CA PRO A 347 20.42 -14.02 -20.74
C PRO A 347 21.52 -14.00 -19.67
N GLY A 348 22.53 -13.13 -19.81
CA GLY A 348 23.59 -12.99 -18.82
C GLY A 348 23.11 -12.27 -17.57
N ALA A 349 22.33 -11.19 -17.73
CA ALA A 349 21.70 -10.50 -16.62
C ALA A 349 20.67 -11.39 -15.90
N ASP A 350 19.90 -12.17 -16.64
CA ASP A 350 18.88 -13.06 -16.08
C ASP A 350 19.50 -14.24 -15.33
N ALA A 351 20.60 -14.80 -15.85
CA ALA A 351 21.37 -15.82 -15.14
C ALA A 351 21.86 -15.31 -13.78
N VAL A 352 22.38 -14.08 -13.71
CA VAL A 352 22.80 -13.47 -12.44
C VAL A 352 21.62 -13.28 -11.48
N LEU A 353 20.46 -12.85 -11.97
CA LEU A 353 19.24 -12.73 -11.17
C LEU A 353 18.85 -14.09 -10.56
N PHE A 354 18.75 -15.13 -11.40
CA PHE A 354 18.27 -16.45 -10.99
C PHE A 354 19.26 -17.16 -10.06
N GLU A 355 20.54 -17.20 -10.40
CA GLU A 355 21.58 -17.83 -9.56
C GLU A 355 21.70 -17.15 -8.20
N THR A 356 21.52 -15.83 -8.15
CA THR A 356 21.53 -15.09 -6.87
C THR A 356 20.30 -15.44 -6.03
N LEU A 357 19.10 -15.51 -6.61
CA LEU A 357 17.89 -15.94 -5.88
C LEU A 357 18.02 -17.37 -5.35
N GLU A 358 18.47 -18.30 -6.19
CA GLU A 358 18.66 -19.71 -5.83
C GLU A 358 19.67 -19.89 -4.69
N SER A 359 20.76 -19.13 -4.69
CA SER A 359 21.82 -19.23 -3.68
C SER A 359 21.50 -18.49 -2.37
N ARG A 360 20.70 -17.43 -2.42
CA ARG A 360 20.40 -16.58 -1.26
C ARG A 360 19.11 -16.96 -0.52
N VAL A 361 18.13 -17.54 -1.21
CA VAL A 361 16.89 -18.01 -0.57
C VAL A 361 17.15 -19.32 0.16
N ARG A 362 16.83 -19.35 1.45
CA ARG A 362 16.92 -20.55 2.28
C ARG A 362 15.74 -21.46 1.96
N GLN A 363 15.99 -22.51 1.19
CA GLN A 363 14.99 -23.53 0.82
C GLN A 363 14.47 -24.25 2.08
N THR A 364 13.15 -24.40 2.21
CA THR A 364 12.48 -25.18 3.26
C THR A 364 11.33 -25.99 2.66
N ALA A 365 10.61 -26.77 3.47
CA ALA A 365 9.40 -27.44 3.01
C ALA A 365 8.35 -26.43 2.51
N ASP A 366 8.21 -25.31 3.23
CA ASP A 366 7.22 -24.29 2.96
C ASP A 366 7.71 -23.20 2.00
N ARG A 367 9.03 -22.98 1.85
CA ARG A 367 9.61 -21.96 0.96
C ARG A 367 10.50 -22.59 -0.09
N ARG A 368 10.09 -22.48 -1.36
CA ARG A 368 10.86 -23.00 -2.50
C ARG A 368 11.07 -21.98 -3.59
N VAL A 369 12.26 -22.01 -4.21
CA VAL A 369 12.56 -21.30 -5.46
C VAL A 369 12.82 -22.34 -6.54
N GLU A 370 12.12 -22.27 -7.66
CA GLU A 370 12.13 -23.30 -8.69
C GLU A 370 12.21 -22.67 -10.09
N ARG A 371 13.07 -23.21 -10.96
CA ARG A 371 13.11 -22.83 -12.38
C ARG A 371 12.01 -23.52 -13.15
N VAL A 372 11.35 -22.76 -14.01
CA VAL A 372 10.35 -23.25 -14.95
C VAL A 372 10.87 -22.98 -16.36
N PRO A 373 10.96 -24.00 -17.26
CA PRO A 373 11.61 -23.87 -18.56
C PRO A 373 10.75 -23.14 -19.61
N HIS A 374 10.14 -22.02 -19.22
CA HIS A 374 9.21 -21.23 -20.02
C HIS A 374 9.48 -19.74 -19.84
N ASN A 375 9.11 -18.93 -20.83
CA ASN A 375 9.02 -17.48 -20.68
C ASN A 375 7.87 -17.15 -19.74
N ILE A 376 7.95 -16.02 -19.04
CA ILE A 376 6.89 -15.62 -18.11
C ILE A 376 5.50 -15.55 -18.77
N ASN A 377 5.44 -15.17 -20.05
CA ASN A 377 4.19 -15.00 -20.78
C ASN A 377 3.73 -16.25 -21.54
N ASP A 378 4.47 -17.36 -21.43
CA ASP A 378 4.03 -18.64 -21.99
C ASP A 378 2.85 -19.19 -21.16
N PRO A 379 1.81 -19.77 -21.80
CA PRO A 379 0.68 -20.38 -21.08
C PRO A 379 1.10 -21.42 -20.04
N GLU A 380 2.18 -22.16 -20.31
CA GLU A 380 2.74 -23.17 -19.41
C GLU A 380 3.30 -22.56 -18.12
N PHE A 381 3.86 -21.34 -18.17
CA PHE A 381 4.30 -20.64 -16.97
C PHE A 381 3.11 -20.19 -16.11
N ALA A 382 2.06 -19.68 -16.75
CA ALA A 382 0.81 -19.35 -16.05
C ALA A 382 0.19 -20.59 -15.38
N ALA A 383 0.19 -21.74 -16.06
CA ALA A 383 -0.27 -23.00 -15.49
C ALA A 383 0.60 -23.45 -14.29
N ALA A 384 1.92 -23.25 -14.35
CA ALA A 384 2.82 -23.55 -13.24
C ALA A 384 2.56 -22.66 -12.01
N LEU A 385 2.30 -21.36 -12.21
CA LEU A 385 1.89 -20.45 -11.13
C LEU A 385 0.59 -20.90 -10.45
N VAL A 386 -0.43 -21.26 -11.24
CA VAL A 386 -1.71 -21.76 -10.72
C VAL A 386 -1.55 -23.08 -9.97
N ALA A 387 -0.72 -24.00 -10.49
CA ALA A 387 -0.42 -25.27 -9.82
C ALA A 387 0.29 -25.04 -8.47
N ALA A 388 1.30 -24.16 -8.44
CA ALA A 388 2.00 -23.78 -7.22
C ALA A 388 1.06 -23.13 -6.20
N PHE A 389 0.15 -22.26 -6.66
CA PHE A 389 -0.86 -21.63 -5.82
C PHE A 389 -1.77 -22.68 -5.18
N ARG A 390 -2.36 -23.59 -5.98
CA ARG A 390 -3.25 -24.66 -5.48
C ARG A 390 -2.54 -25.61 -4.52
N GLU A 391 -1.25 -25.89 -4.74
CA GLU A 391 -0.44 -26.70 -3.83
C GLU A 391 -0.40 -26.08 -2.42
N ILE A 392 -0.06 -24.79 -2.34
CA ILE A 392 0.17 -24.13 -1.05
C ILE A 392 -1.11 -23.68 -0.35
N THR A 393 -2.19 -23.41 -1.08
CA THR A 393 -3.50 -23.09 -0.48
C THR A 393 -4.25 -24.34 -0.04
N GLY A 394 -4.24 -25.42 -0.83
CA GLY A 394 -4.88 -26.69 -0.46
C GLY A 394 -4.22 -27.42 0.72
N SER A 395 -2.95 -27.13 1.00
CA SER A 395 -2.28 -27.59 2.25
C SER A 395 -2.75 -26.78 3.46
N ALA A 396 -2.84 -25.45 3.32
CA ALA A 396 -3.23 -24.54 4.39
C ALA A 396 -4.69 -24.74 4.86
N GLU A 397 -5.60 -25.10 3.96
CA GLU A 397 -7.00 -25.41 4.30
C GLU A 397 -7.14 -26.67 5.16
N ARG A 398 -6.33 -27.70 4.88
CA ARG A 398 -6.31 -28.96 5.66
C ARG A 398 -5.81 -28.73 7.08
N THR A 399 -4.71 -28.00 7.24
CA THR A 399 -4.16 -27.66 8.58
C THR A 399 -5.14 -26.81 9.40
N ARG A 400 -5.94 -25.94 8.76
CA ARG A 400 -6.98 -25.15 9.45
C ARG A 400 -8.20 -25.97 9.84
N GLN A 401 -8.56 -26.98 9.07
CA GLN A 401 -9.63 -27.93 9.42
C GLN A 401 -9.24 -28.85 10.57
N GLU A 402 -7.96 -29.23 10.68
CA GLU A 402 -7.45 -30.06 11.78
C GLU A 402 -7.25 -29.29 13.09
N ALA A 403 -7.13 -27.96 13.02
CA ALA A 403 -6.96 -27.08 14.18
C ALA A 403 -8.28 -26.52 14.77
N ARG A 404 -9.42 -26.82 14.13
CA ARG A 404 -10.77 -26.50 14.61
C ARG A 404 -11.44 -27.76 15.13
#